data_AF-A0AAW8F461-F1
#
_entry.id   AF-A0AAW8F461-F1
#
_cell.length_a   1.000
_cell.length_b   1.000
_cell.length_c   1.000
_cell.angle_alpha   90.00
_cell.angle_beta   90.00
_cell.angle_gamma   90.00
#
_symmetry.space_group_name_H-M   'P 1'
#
loop_
_entity.id
_entity.type
_entity.pdbx_description
1 polymer ?
#
loop_
_entity_poly.entity_id
_entity_poly.type
_entity_poly.pdbx_seq_one_letter_code
_entity_poly.pdbx_strand_id
1 'polypeptide(L)'
;MGGRRPPEIVDENVAAYEKTRDALTVGAPITVEGTMEYAPQIIHSMVTGTPRTVYGNVPNRALIDNLPTHGVVEVPCLVDSLGVQPTRVGSLPPQLAALNRTYLSANDLVVRAAIENEPRHIKHAAMTDPATASTLPVEDIWRLCDDMDRPGAREPPAEACPGRGAVQPQEGDFHEAARCLPLTGWDGPSDSAVPCRVRLHTQRHSG
;
A
#
# COMPACT_ATOMS: atom_id res chain seq x y z
N MET A 1 -6.26 7.41 -31.74
CA MET A 1 -5.84 8.19 -30.56
C MET A 1 -4.47 7.68 -30.14
N GLY A 2 -3.41 8.46 -30.36
CA GLY A 2 -2.07 8.07 -29.95
C GLY A 2 -1.96 8.12 -28.43
N GLY A 3 -1.68 6.98 -27.79
CA GLY A 3 -1.38 6.94 -26.37
C GLY A 3 -0.07 7.69 -26.09
N ARG A 4 -0.06 8.50 -25.03
CA ARG A 4 1.15 9.20 -24.57
C ARG A 4 2.24 8.20 -24.18
N ARG A 5 3.50 8.50 -24.46
CA ARG A 5 4.60 7.59 -24.13
C ARG A 5 5.02 7.76 -22.67
N PRO A 6 5.38 6.68 -21.96
CA PRO A 6 5.75 6.73 -20.53
C PRO A 6 6.82 7.76 -20.14
N PRO A 7 7.90 8.00 -20.93
CA PRO A 7 8.90 9.02 -20.59
C PRO A 7 8.33 10.44 -20.58
N GLU A 8 7.43 10.75 -21.52
CA GLU A 8 6.80 12.07 -21.65
C GLU A 8 5.95 12.39 -20.41
N ILE A 9 5.28 11.39 -19.82
CA ILE A 9 4.47 11.55 -18.60
C ILE A 9 5.35 11.85 -17.38
N VAL A 10 6.51 11.20 -17.28
CA VAL A 10 7.43 11.42 -16.15
C VAL A 10 7.98 12.84 -16.20
N ASP A 11 8.45 13.27 -17.36
CA ASP A 11 8.99 14.61 -17.55
C ASP A 11 7.93 15.70 -17.29
N GLU A 12 6.70 15.48 -17.75
CA GLU A 12 5.55 16.34 -17.47
C GLU A 12 5.24 16.43 -15.97
N ASN A 13 5.24 15.30 -15.26
CA ASN A 13 4.96 15.26 -13.83
C ASN A 13 6.05 15.97 -13.01
N VAL A 14 7.32 15.78 -13.38
CA VAL A 14 8.45 16.46 -12.74
C VAL A 14 8.36 17.96 -12.97
N ALA A 15 8.13 18.40 -14.21
CA ALA A 15 7.97 19.81 -14.51
C ALA A 15 6.77 20.45 -13.77
N ALA A 16 5.65 19.72 -13.66
CA ALA A 16 4.48 20.17 -12.90
C ALA A 16 4.78 20.29 -11.39
N TYR A 17 5.52 19.33 -10.84
CA TYR A 17 6.00 19.38 -9.46
C TYR A 17 6.91 20.60 -9.21
N GLU A 18 7.92 20.81 -10.06
CA GLU A 18 8.87 21.93 -9.91
C GLU A 18 8.15 23.28 -9.98
N LYS A 19 7.25 23.46 -10.94
CA LYS A 19 6.41 24.65 -11.05
C LYS A 19 5.60 24.89 -9.78
N THR A 20 5.01 23.84 -9.22
CA THR A 20 4.18 23.92 -7.99
C THR A 20 5.05 24.28 -6.78
N ARG A 21 6.21 23.64 -6.64
CA ARG A 21 7.19 23.92 -5.57
C ARG A 21 7.68 25.36 -5.61
N ASP A 22 8.03 25.86 -6.80
CA ASP A 22 8.55 27.21 -6.97
C ASP A 22 7.47 28.27 -6.67
N ALA A 23 6.23 28.01 -7.08
CA ALA A 23 5.07 28.84 -6.72
C ALA A 23 4.82 28.88 -5.20
N LEU A 24 4.91 27.74 -4.51
CA LEU A 24 4.79 27.67 -3.04
C LEU A 24 5.91 28.45 -2.35
N THR A 25 7.13 28.39 -2.87
CA THR A 25 8.30 29.05 -2.27
C THR A 25 8.15 30.57 -2.24
N VAL A 26 7.49 31.16 -3.25
CA VAL A 26 7.22 32.60 -3.33
C VAL A 26 5.86 33.00 -2.71
N GLY A 27 5.16 32.06 -2.07
CA GLY A 27 3.86 32.31 -1.44
C GLY A 27 2.72 32.58 -2.43
N ALA A 28 2.86 32.16 -3.69
CA ALA A 28 1.80 32.32 -4.67
C ALA A 28 0.60 31.43 -4.31
N PRO A 29 -0.64 31.92 -4.45
CA PRO A 29 -1.83 31.11 -4.20
C PRO A 29 -1.91 29.96 -5.21
N ILE A 30 -2.23 28.77 -4.71
CA ILE A 30 -2.43 27.57 -5.54
C ILE A 30 -3.91 27.20 -5.51
N THR A 31 -4.47 26.99 -6.71
CA THR A 31 -5.81 26.43 -6.84
C THR A 31 -5.78 24.96 -6.47
N VAL A 32 -6.50 24.60 -5.41
CA VAL A 32 -6.71 23.20 -5.02
C VAL A 32 -7.97 22.70 -5.71
N GLU A 33 -7.79 21.79 -6.66
CA GLU A 33 -8.90 21.13 -7.34
C GLU A 33 -9.34 19.87 -6.59
N GLY A 34 -10.61 19.50 -6.76
CA GLY A 34 -11.10 18.22 -6.26
C GLY A 34 -10.38 17.07 -6.95
N THR A 35 -9.86 16.12 -6.17
CA THR A 35 -9.19 14.92 -6.67
C THR A 35 -10.06 13.68 -6.48
N MET A 36 -9.91 12.72 -7.37
CA MET A 36 -10.56 11.40 -7.24
C MET A 36 -9.80 10.46 -6.29
N GLU A 37 -8.62 10.87 -5.82
CA GLU A 37 -7.79 10.09 -4.90
C GLU A 37 -8.35 10.12 -3.47
N TYR A 38 -8.44 8.95 -2.83
CA TYR A 38 -9.01 8.85 -1.49
C TYR A 38 -8.12 9.44 -0.40
N ALA A 39 -6.78 9.37 -0.51
CA ALA A 39 -5.88 9.85 0.55
C ALA A 39 -6.12 11.33 0.96
N PRO A 40 -6.12 12.31 0.05
CA PRO A 40 -6.43 13.70 0.39
C PRO A 40 -7.89 13.89 0.86
N GLN A 41 -8.85 13.12 0.33
CA GLN A 41 -10.23 13.17 0.79
C GLN A 41 -10.39 12.68 2.24
N ILE A 42 -9.69 11.60 2.60
CA ILE A 42 -9.66 11.05 3.96
C ILE A 42 -9.07 12.09 4.92
N ILE A 43 -7.90 12.65 4.59
CA ILE A 43 -7.26 13.69 5.41
C ILE A 43 -8.19 14.89 5.58
N HIS A 44 -8.80 15.38 4.49
CA HIS A 44 -9.76 16.47 4.54
C HIS A 44 -10.93 16.14 5.47
N SER A 45 -11.57 14.99 5.30
CA SER A 45 -12.70 14.57 6.13
C SER A 45 -12.34 14.46 7.62
N MET A 46 -11.15 13.97 7.94
CA MET A 46 -10.66 13.90 9.32
C MET A 46 -10.39 15.29 9.91
N VAL A 47 -9.88 16.23 9.12
CA VAL A 47 -9.56 17.59 9.58
C VAL A 47 -10.80 18.48 9.68
N THR A 48 -11.71 18.43 8.69
CA THR A 48 -12.88 19.31 8.63
C THR A 48 -14.13 18.71 9.28
N GLY A 49 -14.13 17.40 9.55
CA GLY A 49 -15.31 16.68 10.00
C GLY A 49 -16.38 16.48 8.92
N THR A 50 -16.09 16.79 7.64
CA THR A 50 -17.03 16.55 6.53
C THR A 50 -17.16 15.04 6.28
N PRO A 51 -18.31 14.41 6.53
CA PRO A 51 -18.46 12.97 6.40
C PRO A 51 -18.37 12.53 4.93
N ARG A 52 -17.60 11.46 4.66
CA ARG A 52 -17.48 10.82 3.34
C ARG A 52 -17.45 9.31 3.49
N THR A 53 -17.93 8.60 2.46
CA THR A 53 -17.73 7.16 2.32
C THR A 53 -16.60 6.91 1.35
N VAL A 54 -15.59 6.15 1.78
CA VAL A 54 -14.48 5.67 0.95
C VAL A 54 -14.42 4.15 1.02
N TYR A 55 -13.76 3.50 0.05
CA TYR A 55 -13.49 2.07 0.12
C TYR A 55 -12.05 1.86 0.60
N GLY A 56 -11.91 1.27 1.79
CA GLY A 56 -10.64 1.16 2.48
C GLY A 56 -10.23 -0.30 2.68
N ASN A 57 -8.94 -0.57 2.50
CA ASN A 57 -8.32 -1.84 2.85
C ASN A 57 -8.06 -1.88 4.36
N VAL A 58 -8.76 -2.76 5.08
CA VAL A 58 -8.71 -2.87 6.54
C VAL A 58 -8.69 -4.33 6.99
N PRO A 59 -8.15 -4.64 8.19
CA PRO A 59 -8.25 -5.98 8.75
C PRO A 59 -9.71 -6.41 8.88
N ASN A 60 -10.04 -7.61 8.40
CA ASN A 60 -11.41 -8.08 8.30
C ASN A 60 -12.12 -8.07 9.65
N ARG A 61 -11.57 -8.68 10.71
CA ARG A 61 -12.17 -8.64 12.08
C ARG A 61 -13.70 -8.84 12.10
N ALA A 62 -14.21 -9.78 11.28
CA ALA A 62 -15.64 -10.07 11.09
C ALA A 62 -16.49 -8.97 10.41
N LEU A 63 -15.88 -8.09 9.59
CA LEU A 63 -16.56 -7.19 8.67
C LEU A 63 -17.25 -7.98 7.55
N ILE A 64 -16.58 -9.02 7.04
CA ILE A 64 -17.10 -10.04 6.15
C ILE A 64 -17.03 -11.40 6.83
N ASP A 65 -18.20 -11.95 7.18
CA ASP A 65 -18.32 -13.10 8.10
C ASP A 65 -17.69 -14.39 7.58
N ASN A 66 -17.82 -14.62 6.28
CA ASN A 66 -17.38 -15.84 5.63
C ASN A 66 -16.00 -15.69 4.97
N LEU A 67 -15.19 -14.72 5.37
CA LEU A 67 -13.77 -14.61 5.02
C LEU A 67 -12.89 -14.71 6.28
N PRO A 68 -11.60 -15.10 6.15
CA PRO A 68 -10.67 -15.15 7.27
C PRO A 68 -10.60 -13.83 8.05
N THR A 69 -10.60 -13.92 9.38
CA THR A 69 -10.63 -12.74 10.26
C THR A 69 -9.34 -11.94 10.27
N HIS A 70 -8.21 -12.59 9.99
CA HIS A 70 -6.87 -12.02 9.93
C HIS A 70 -6.53 -11.42 8.56
N GLY A 71 -7.32 -11.71 7.52
CA GLY A 71 -7.10 -11.16 6.18
C GLY A 71 -7.42 -9.67 6.11
N VAL A 72 -6.87 -9.00 5.09
CA VAL A 72 -7.23 -7.62 4.73
C VAL A 72 -8.36 -7.68 3.71
N VAL A 73 -9.40 -6.88 3.92
CA VAL A 73 -10.57 -6.76 3.02
C VAL A 73 -10.79 -5.30 2.67
N GLU A 74 -11.32 -5.07 1.47
CA GLU A 74 -11.76 -3.75 1.04
C GLU A 74 -13.26 -3.60 1.30
N VAL A 75 -13.62 -2.65 2.17
CA VAL A 75 -15.03 -2.41 2.56
C VAL A 75 -15.33 -0.92 2.61
N PRO A 76 -16.63 -0.52 2.58
CA PRO A 76 -17.02 0.86 2.82
C PRO A 76 -16.59 1.32 4.21
N CYS A 77 -15.96 2.48 4.28
CA CYS A 77 -15.54 3.14 5.50
C CYS A 77 -16.16 4.54 5.55
N LEU A 78 -16.85 4.85 6.64
CA LEU A 78 -17.23 6.23 6.95
C LEU A 78 -16.00 6.96 7.47
N VAL A 79 -15.73 8.15 6.93
CA VAL A 79 -14.63 9.00 7.35
C VAL A 79 -15.17 10.36 7.73
N ASP A 80 -14.89 10.76 8.97
CA ASP A 80 -15.24 12.04 9.55
C ASP A 80 -14.18 12.45 10.60
N SER A 81 -14.50 13.41 11.47
CA SER A 81 -13.60 13.88 12.52
C SER A 81 -13.25 12.84 13.58
N LEU A 82 -13.96 11.71 13.65
CA LEU A 82 -13.65 10.56 14.51
C LEU A 82 -12.68 9.58 13.85
N GLY A 83 -12.32 9.80 12.59
CA GLY A 83 -11.40 8.95 11.82
C GLY A 83 -12.12 8.01 10.87
N VAL A 84 -11.42 6.93 10.50
CA VAL A 84 -11.90 5.93 9.55
C VAL A 84 -12.66 4.82 10.28
N GLN A 85 -13.92 4.61 9.91
CA GLN A 85 -14.85 3.70 10.56
C GLN A 85 -15.36 2.67 9.54
N PRO A 86 -14.80 1.45 9.52
CA PRO A 86 -15.23 0.40 8.59
C PRO A 86 -16.66 -0.07 8.86
N THR A 87 -17.40 -0.34 7.79
CA THR A 87 -18.79 -0.81 7.86
C THR A 87 -18.84 -2.32 7.67
N ARG A 88 -19.57 -3.01 8.55
CA ARG A 88 -19.81 -4.46 8.43
C ARG A 88 -20.68 -4.75 7.21
N VAL A 89 -20.22 -5.65 6.35
CA VAL A 89 -20.90 -6.09 5.12
C VAL A 89 -21.72 -7.36 5.36
N GLY A 90 -21.26 -8.24 6.25
CA GLY A 90 -21.87 -9.54 6.49
C GLY A 90 -21.33 -10.63 5.57
N SER A 91 -22.11 -11.69 5.32
CA SER A 91 -21.67 -12.79 4.46
C SER A 91 -21.76 -12.45 2.97
N LEU A 92 -20.68 -12.67 2.23
CA LEU A 92 -20.73 -12.63 0.76
C LEU A 92 -21.49 -13.84 0.20
N PRO A 93 -22.08 -13.74 -1.00
CA PRO A 93 -22.55 -14.90 -1.74
C PRO A 93 -21.47 -16.01 -1.83
N PRO A 94 -21.81 -17.30 -1.67
CA PRO A 94 -20.84 -18.38 -1.51
C PRO A 94 -19.78 -18.45 -2.62
N GLN A 95 -20.16 -18.22 -3.87
CA GLN A 95 -19.26 -18.21 -5.02
C GLN A 95 -18.25 -17.05 -4.96
N LEU A 96 -18.67 -15.87 -4.47
CA LEU A 96 -17.76 -14.72 -4.31
C LEU A 96 -16.83 -14.92 -3.12
N ALA A 97 -17.34 -15.48 -2.02
CA ALA A 97 -16.51 -15.85 -0.88
C ALA A 97 -15.44 -16.88 -1.27
N ALA A 98 -15.80 -17.88 -2.08
CA ALA A 98 -14.85 -18.87 -2.58
C ALA A 98 -13.70 -18.24 -3.38
N LEU A 99 -14.02 -17.35 -4.32
CA LEU A 99 -13.00 -16.64 -5.11
C LEU A 99 -12.09 -15.76 -4.23
N ASN A 100 -12.68 -14.98 -3.32
CA ASN A 100 -11.92 -14.10 -2.43
C ASN A 100 -11.02 -14.88 -1.46
N ARG A 101 -11.46 -16.06 -0.99
CA ARG A 101 -10.62 -16.93 -0.14
C ARG A 101 -9.37 -17.40 -0.85
N THR A 102 -9.43 -17.65 -2.16
CA THR A 102 -8.24 -18.03 -2.94
C THR A 102 -7.20 -16.91 -2.95
N TYR A 103 -7.62 -15.67 -3.24
CA TYR A 103 -6.73 -14.50 -3.19
C TYR A 103 -6.17 -14.24 -1.79
N LEU A 104 -6.99 -14.36 -0.74
CA LEU A 104 -6.52 -14.22 0.63
C LEU A 104 -5.52 -15.30 1.03
N SER A 105 -5.68 -16.54 0.53
CA SER A 105 -4.75 -17.64 0.79
C SER A 105 -3.39 -17.37 0.13
N ALA A 106 -3.38 -16.88 -1.11
CA ALA A 106 -2.14 -16.50 -1.79
C ALA A 106 -1.41 -15.35 -1.05
N ASN A 107 -2.15 -14.33 -0.61
CA ASN A 107 -1.59 -13.22 0.18
C ASN A 107 -1.02 -13.70 1.52
N ASP A 108 -1.71 -14.62 2.22
CA ASP A 108 -1.22 -15.19 3.48
C ASP A 108 0.12 -15.91 3.29
N LEU A 109 0.26 -16.69 2.21
CA LEU A 109 1.52 -17.35 1.87
C LEU A 109 2.65 -16.34 1.58
N VAL A 110 2.38 -15.26 0.85
CA VAL A 110 3.38 -14.19 0.62
C VAL A 110 3.81 -13.53 1.93
N VAL A 111 2.85 -13.23 2.81
CA VAL A 111 3.14 -12.65 4.12
C VAL A 111 3.94 -13.62 5.00
N ARG A 112 3.60 -14.90 5.00
CA ARG A 112 4.37 -15.95 5.70
C ARG A 112 5.78 -16.07 5.16
N ALA A 113 5.98 -16.00 3.85
CA ALA A 113 7.32 -16.03 3.27
C ALA A 113 8.21 -14.94 3.88
N ALA A 114 7.67 -13.73 4.03
CA ALA A 114 8.37 -12.59 4.61
C ALA A 114 8.60 -12.71 6.13
N ILE A 115 7.60 -13.17 6.88
CA ILE A 115 7.67 -13.27 8.36
C ILE A 115 8.49 -14.48 8.81
N GLU A 116 8.29 -15.63 8.18
CA GLU A 116 8.94 -16.90 8.53
C GLU A 116 10.32 -17.04 7.86
N ASN A 117 10.69 -16.11 6.97
CA ASN A 117 11.89 -16.15 6.14
C ASN A 117 12.02 -17.48 5.35
N GLU A 118 10.89 -17.93 4.79
CA GLU A 118 10.78 -19.19 4.04
C GLU A 118 10.36 -18.89 2.59
N PRO A 119 11.31 -18.83 1.64
CA PRO A 119 11.04 -18.46 0.25
C PRO A 119 10.15 -19.48 -0.48
N ARG A 120 10.04 -20.73 -0.02
CA ARG A 120 9.12 -21.71 -0.61
C ARG A 120 7.67 -21.26 -0.56
N HIS A 121 7.28 -20.44 0.42
CA HIS A 121 5.91 -19.93 0.50
C HIS A 121 5.55 -19.01 -0.67
N ILE A 122 6.52 -18.31 -1.30
CA ILE A 122 6.28 -17.56 -2.54
C ILE A 122 5.88 -18.51 -3.68
N LYS A 123 6.54 -19.66 -3.76
CA LYS A 123 6.25 -20.69 -4.77
C LYS A 123 4.88 -21.30 -4.54
N HIS A 124 4.54 -21.60 -3.29
CA HIS A 124 3.20 -22.04 -2.92
C HIS A 124 2.15 -20.98 -3.28
N ALA A 125 2.41 -19.70 -3.02
CA ALA A 125 1.50 -18.61 -3.38
C ALA A 125 1.24 -18.58 -4.89
N ALA A 126 2.30 -18.64 -5.70
CA ALA A 126 2.20 -18.68 -7.15
C ALA A 126 1.44 -19.93 -7.66
N MET A 127 1.60 -21.09 -7.02
CA MET A 127 0.82 -22.30 -7.36
C MET A 127 -0.67 -22.17 -7.01
N THR A 128 -1.02 -21.36 -6.02
CA THR A 128 -2.43 -21.12 -5.63
C THR A 128 -3.10 -20.00 -6.42
N ASP A 129 -2.33 -19.18 -7.15
CA ASP A 129 -2.86 -18.12 -8.01
C ASP A 129 -3.54 -18.71 -9.27
N PRO A 130 -4.83 -18.43 -9.52
CA PRO A 130 -5.56 -19.03 -10.65
C PRO A 130 -4.97 -18.69 -12.02
N ALA A 131 -4.40 -17.50 -12.20
CA ALA A 131 -3.81 -17.09 -13.48
C ALA A 131 -2.52 -17.88 -13.76
N THR A 132 -1.68 -18.01 -12.75
CA THR A 132 -0.42 -18.76 -12.82
C THR A 132 -0.69 -20.26 -13.00
N ALA A 133 -1.55 -20.84 -12.15
CA ALA A 133 -1.86 -22.27 -12.16
C ALA A 133 -2.60 -22.75 -13.42
N SER A 134 -3.30 -21.86 -14.13
CA SER A 134 -3.95 -22.18 -15.41
C SER A 134 -3.00 -22.12 -16.60
N THR A 135 -1.85 -21.44 -16.46
CA THR A 135 -0.94 -21.16 -17.57
C THR A 135 0.32 -22.02 -17.53
N LEU A 136 0.83 -22.31 -16.33
CA LEU A 136 2.15 -22.93 -16.15
C LEU A 136 2.04 -24.26 -15.37
N PRO A 137 2.79 -25.30 -15.78
CA PRO A 137 2.98 -26.48 -14.94
C PRO A 137 3.80 -26.13 -13.69
N VAL A 138 3.69 -26.94 -12.64
CA VAL A 138 4.28 -26.69 -11.31
C VAL A 138 5.80 -26.46 -11.40
N GLU A 139 6.49 -27.20 -12.26
CA GLU A 139 7.95 -27.09 -12.46
C GLU A 139 8.35 -25.74 -13.06
N ASP A 140 7.52 -25.18 -13.95
CA ASP A 140 7.77 -23.88 -14.59
C ASP A 140 7.45 -22.73 -13.62
N ILE A 141 6.44 -22.88 -12.77
CA ILE A 141 6.16 -21.95 -11.66
C ILE A 141 7.38 -21.86 -10.75
N TRP A 142 7.97 -23.01 -10.41
CA TRP A 142 9.17 -23.07 -9.56
C TRP A 142 10.35 -22.32 -10.19
N ARG A 143 10.60 -22.55 -11.47
CA ARG A 143 11.65 -21.86 -12.24
C ARG A 143 11.41 -20.36 -12.33
N LEU A 144 10.16 -19.95 -12.59
CA LEU A 144 9.78 -18.53 -12.64
C LEU A 144 10.08 -17.82 -11.32
N CYS A 145 9.70 -18.42 -10.19
CA CYS A 145 10.02 -17.86 -8.88
C CYS A 145 11.53 -17.79 -8.62
N ASP A 146 12.27 -18.86 -8.95
CA ASP A 146 13.74 -18.88 -8.81
C ASP A 146 14.42 -17.81 -9.68
N ASP A 147 13.88 -17.55 -10.88
CA ASP A 147 14.38 -16.51 -11.77
C ASP A 147 14.13 -15.10 -11.20
N MET A 148 12.98 -14.86 -10.56
CA MET A 148 12.66 -13.58 -9.89
C MET A 148 13.49 -13.32 -8.63
N ASP A 149 13.91 -14.38 -7.93
CA ASP A 149 14.76 -14.27 -6.73
C ASP A 149 16.24 -14.03 -7.06
N ARG A 150 16.63 -14.09 -8.35
CA ARG A 150 18.04 -13.85 -8.74
C ARG A 150 18.45 -12.41 -8.47
N PRO A 151 19.67 -12.19 -7.95
CA PRO A 151 20.26 -10.85 -7.86
C PRO A 151 20.26 -10.17 -9.24
N GLY A 152 19.66 -8.98 -9.33
CA GLY A 152 19.51 -8.23 -10.59
C GLY A 152 18.18 -8.43 -11.32
N ALA A 153 17.35 -9.41 -10.96
CA ALA A 153 16.01 -9.61 -11.56
C ALA A 153 14.99 -8.53 -11.15
N ARG A 154 15.31 -7.73 -10.12
CA ARG A 154 14.48 -6.63 -9.62
C ARG A 154 14.47 -5.41 -10.55
N GLU A 155 15.43 -5.34 -11.48
CA GLU A 155 15.42 -4.39 -12.57
C GLU A 155 14.91 -5.10 -13.83
N PRO A 156 13.87 -4.58 -14.51
CA PRO A 156 13.54 -5.08 -15.83
C PRO A 156 14.78 -4.91 -16.73
N PRO A 157 15.10 -5.88 -17.60
CA PRO A 157 16.25 -5.76 -18.49
C PRO A 157 16.20 -4.41 -19.21
N ALA A 158 17.33 -3.70 -19.27
CA ALA A 158 17.44 -2.37 -19.88
C ALA A 158 16.88 -2.32 -21.32
N GLU A 159 16.84 -3.47 -21.99
CA GLU A 159 16.30 -3.68 -23.34
C GLU A 159 14.76 -3.55 -23.42
N ALA A 160 14.04 -3.60 -22.29
CA ALA A 160 12.59 -3.36 -22.25
C ALA A 160 12.22 -1.88 -22.46
N CYS A 161 13.19 -0.97 -22.48
CA CYS A 161 13.02 0.43 -22.86
C CYS A 161 14.12 0.85 -23.85
N PRO A 162 13.88 0.80 -25.18
CA PRO A 162 14.82 1.35 -26.13
C PRO A 162 14.92 2.86 -25.93
N GLY A 163 16.02 3.34 -25.36
CA GLY A 163 16.32 4.78 -25.20
C GLY A 163 17.02 5.21 -23.91
N ARG A 164 17.15 4.35 -22.89
CA ARG A 164 17.95 4.70 -21.70
C ARG A 164 19.43 4.44 -21.95
N GLY A 165 20.19 5.50 -22.27
CA GLY A 165 21.64 5.48 -22.13
C GLY A 165 22.02 5.11 -20.69
N ALA A 166 23.05 4.28 -20.54
CA ALA A 166 23.54 3.82 -19.25
C ALA A 166 23.94 5.03 -18.37
N VAL A 167 23.15 5.34 -17.35
CA VAL A 167 23.62 6.20 -16.25
C VAL A 167 24.42 5.29 -15.33
N GLN A 168 25.74 5.46 -15.32
CA GLN A 168 26.58 4.73 -14.38
C GLN A 168 26.26 5.18 -12.95
N PRO A 169 26.11 4.25 -11.99
CA PRO A 169 25.94 4.62 -10.59
C PRO A 169 27.23 5.31 -10.14
N GLN A 170 27.13 6.55 -9.66
CA GLN A 170 28.24 7.16 -8.94
C GLN A 170 28.24 6.55 -7.54
N GLU A 171 29.33 5.84 -7.21
CA GLU A 171 29.58 5.28 -5.88
C GLU A 171 29.59 6.42 -4.84
N GLY A 172 28.44 6.62 -4.21
CA GLY A 172 28.23 7.46 -3.03
C GLY A 172 27.67 6.59 -1.92
N ASP A 173 28.56 6.23 -1.00
CA ASP A 173 28.44 5.46 0.24
C ASP A 173 27.00 5.18 0.77
N PHE A 174 26.47 3.98 0.49
CA PHE A 174 25.22 3.48 1.07
C PHE A 174 25.36 3.00 2.53
N HIS A 175 26.54 3.16 3.15
CA HIS A 175 26.79 2.67 4.52
C HIS A 175 26.31 3.59 5.66
N GLU A 176 25.82 4.81 5.38
CA GLU A 176 25.42 5.76 6.45
C GLU A 176 23.90 5.83 6.74
N ALA A 177 23.03 5.30 5.87
CA ALA A 177 21.57 5.37 6.06
C ALA A 177 21.00 4.30 7.04
N ALA A 178 21.80 3.31 7.46
CA ALA A 178 21.35 2.23 8.35
C ALA A 178 21.65 2.46 9.85
N ARG A 179 22.11 3.65 10.26
CA ARG A 179 22.49 3.94 11.66
C ARG A 179 21.58 4.89 12.44
N CYS A 180 20.43 5.31 11.89
CA CYS A 180 19.46 6.11 12.62
C CYS A 180 18.19 5.31 12.94
N LEU A 181 18.26 4.47 13.98
CA LEU A 181 17.25 4.24 15.04
C LEU A 181 17.55 2.90 15.75
N PRO A 182 18.08 2.89 16.99
CA PRO A 182 18.20 1.66 17.76
C PRO A 182 16.80 1.20 18.22
N LEU A 183 16.38 0.02 17.77
CA LEU A 183 15.24 -0.75 18.30
C LEU A 183 15.57 -1.39 19.66
N THR A 184 15.94 -0.56 20.65
CA THR A 184 16.09 -1.01 22.05
C THR A 184 15.48 0.05 22.96
N GLY A 185 14.33 -0.27 23.56
CA GLY A 185 13.67 0.61 24.54
C GLY A 185 12.14 0.66 24.48
N TRP A 186 11.46 -0.42 24.08
CA TRP A 186 10.01 -0.53 24.25
C TRP A 186 9.67 -1.47 25.40
N ASP A 187 9.83 -0.98 26.63
CA ASP A 187 9.24 -1.57 27.83
C ASP A 187 7.83 -0.99 28.03
N GLY A 188 6.84 -1.59 27.37
CA GLY A 188 5.42 -1.31 27.55
C GLY A 188 4.72 -2.48 28.24
N PRO A 189 3.75 -2.23 29.14
CA PRO A 189 3.26 -3.25 30.07
C PRO A 189 2.37 -4.29 29.39
N SER A 190 2.66 -5.56 29.69
CA SER A 190 1.74 -6.68 29.53
C SER A 190 0.63 -6.57 30.56
N ASP A 191 -0.53 -6.01 30.20
CA ASP A 191 -1.83 -6.61 30.54
C ASP A 191 -3.01 -5.76 30.04
N SER A 192 -4.07 -6.49 29.68
CA SER A 192 -5.49 -6.12 29.59
C SER A 192 -5.89 -4.63 29.62
N ALA A 193 -6.56 -4.22 28.52
CA ALA A 193 -7.61 -3.20 28.44
C ALA A 193 -7.30 -1.76 28.92
N VAL A 194 -7.11 -0.81 27.99
CA VAL A 194 -7.38 0.63 28.23
C VAL A 194 -7.94 1.30 26.96
N PRO A 195 -8.99 2.14 27.08
CA PRO A 195 -9.79 2.68 25.98
C PRO A 195 -9.16 3.92 25.31
N CYS A 196 -9.46 4.11 24.02
CA CYS A 196 -9.20 5.36 23.29
C CYS A 196 -9.89 6.55 23.97
N ARG A 197 -9.12 7.39 24.66
CA ARG A 197 -9.55 8.72 25.10
C ARG A 197 -8.43 9.72 24.83
N VAL A 198 -8.48 10.35 23.65
CA VAL A 198 -7.62 11.50 23.33
C VAL A 198 -8.15 12.70 24.13
N ARG A 199 -7.39 13.17 25.12
CA ARG A 199 -7.63 14.47 25.75
C ARG A 199 -7.20 15.56 24.77
N LEU A 200 -8.17 16.30 24.23
CA LEU A 200 -7.92 17.58 23.58
C LEU A 200 -7.61 18.63 24.66
N HIS A 201 -6.41 19.21 24.64
CA HIS A 201 -6.13 20.45 25.34
C HIS A 201 -6.75 21.61 24.54
N THR A 202 -7.85 22.17 25.04
CA THR A 202 -8.37 23.46 24.57
C THR A 202 -7.54 24.58 25.18
N GLN A 203 -6.74 25.28 24.37
CA GLN A 203 -6.26 26.61 24.75
C GLN A 203 -7.44 27.58 24.68
N ARG A 204 -7.79 28.15 25.83
CA ARG A 204 -8.71 29.30 25.94
C ARG A 204 -7.95 30.53 25.46
N HIS A 205 -8.46 31.23 24.46
CA HIS A 205 -8.15 32.65 24.27
C HIS A 205 -9.12 33.48 25.11
N SER A 206 -8.55 34.26 26.02
CA SER A 206 -9.19 35.37 26.73
C SER A 206 -8.28 36.58 26.59
N GLY A 207 -8.82 37.71 26.14
CA GLY A 207 -8.12 38.98 25.98
C GLY A 207 -8.53 39.69 24.72
#